data_AF-A0A093I5Q1-F1
#
_entry.id   AF-A0A093I5Q1-F1
#
_cell.length_a   1.000
_cell.length_b   1.000
_cell.length_c   1.000
_cell.angle_alpha   90.00
_cell.angle_beta   90.00
_cell.angle_gamma   90.00
#
_symmetry.space_group_name_H-M   'P 1'
#
loop_
_entity.id
_entity.type
_entity.pdbx_description
1 polymer ?
#
loop_
_entity_poly.entity_id
_entity_poly.type
_entity_poly.pdbx_seq_one_letter_code
_entity_poly.pdbx_strand_id
1 'polypeptide(L)'
;MEIPSSTIINQYIACQGPLPNTCPDFWQMTWEQGSSMVVMLTTQVERGRVKPPQLAFQSQKCLEMSIWKLVHVLISHCLGYQKEESRQLTQIQYIAWPDHGVPDDSSDFLDFVCLVRKKRAGREEPVVVHCSAGIGRTGVLITMETAMCLIECNQPVYPLDIVRTMRDQRAMMIQT
;
A
#
# COMPACT_ATOMS: atom_id res chain seq x y z
N MET A 1 -4.21 8.53 -9.55
CA MET A 1 -3.08 9.47 -9.81
C MET A 1 -2.77 9.38 -11.29
N GLU A 2 -3.14 10.41 -12.04
CA GLU A 2 -2.92 10.48 -13.49
C GLU A 2 -1.53 11.05 -13.78
N ILE A 3 -0.84 10.48 -14.76
CA ILE A 3 0.49 10.94 -15.19
C ILE A 3 0.33 11.63 -16.56
N PRO A 4 0.47 12.97 -16.62
CA PRO A 4 0.32 13.73 -17.87
C PRO A 4 1.23 13.20 -18.98
N SER A 5 0.79 13.31 -20.22
CA SER A 5 1.53 12.84 -21.41
C SER A 5 1.77 11.32 -21.47
N SER A 6 1.10 10.54 -20.61
CA SER A 6 1.09 9.08 -20.64
C SER A 6 -0.33 8.54 -20.52
N THR A 7 -0.53 7.25 -20.79
CA THR A 7 -1.80 6.55 -20.51
C THR A 7 -1.84 5.98 -19.08
N ILE A 8 -0.86 6.31 -18.24
CA ILE A 8 -0.71 5.72 -16.91
C ILE A 8 -1.64 6.43 -15.93
N ILE A 9 -2.57 5.65 -15.35
CA ILE A 9 -3.42 6.06 -14.24
C ILE A 9 -3.22 5.06 -13.11
N ASN A 10 -2.43 5.44 -12.10
CA ASN A 10 -2.24 4.58 -10.94
C ASN A 10 -3.43 4.72 -9.98
N GLN A 11 -4.14 3.61 -9.77
CA GLN A 11 -5.28 3.53 -8.86
C GLN A 11 -4.85 3.05 -7.47
N TYR A 12 -5.43 3.66 -6.43
CA TYR A 12 -5.13 3.37 -5.04
C TYR A 12 -6.40 3.42 -4.19
N ILE A 13 -6.45 2.58 -3.16
CA ILE A 13 -7.37 2.73 -2.03
C ILE A 13 -6.54 3.06 -0.79
N ALA A 14 -6.51 4.34 -0.43
CA ALA A 14 -5.86 4.81 0.79
C ALA A 14 -6.81 4.64 1.98
N CYS A 15 -6.48 3.74 2.89
CA CYS A 15 -7.33 3.41 4.05
C CYS A 15 -6.54 3.31 5.35
N GLN A 16 -7.26 3.30 6.48
CA GLN A 16 -6.66 3.04 7.78
C GLN A 16 -6.26 1.56 7.91
N GLY A 17 -5.37 1.25 8.85
CA GLY A 17 -5.14 -0.15 9.23
C GLY A 17 -6.43 -0.75 9.80
N PRO A 18 -6.77 -2.01 9.45
CA PRO A 18 -7.99 -2.64 9.93
C PRO A 18 -8.01 -2.78 11.45
N LEU A 19 -9.17 -2.52 12.05
CA LEU A 19 -9.46 -2.77 13.46
C LEU A 19 -10.05 -4.18 13.61
N PRO A 20 -10.06 -4.78 14.82
CA PRO A 20 -10.63 -6.11 15.03
C PRO A 20 -12.06 -6.26 14.48
N ASN A 21 -12.89 -5.23 14.65
CA ASN A 21 -14.28 -5.20 14.18
C ASN A 21 -14.46 -4.76 12.72
N THR A 22 -13.42 -4.25 12.05
CA THR A 22 -13.48 -3.82 10.63
C THR A 22 -12.58 -4.65 9.73
N CYS A 23 -11.92 -5.68 10.27
CA CYS A 23 -11.12 -6.62 9.49
C CYS A 23 -11.99 -7.34 8.43
N PRO A 24 -13.24 -7.73 8.73
CA PRO A 24 -14.16 -8.24 7.71
C PRO A 24 -14.35 -7.29 6.52
N ASP A 25 -14.66 -6.02 6.83
CA ASP A 25 -14.92 -4.99 5.84
C ASP A 25 -13.70 -4.68 4.98
N PHE A 26 -12.50 -4.69 5.58
CA PHE A 26 -11.24 -4.44 4.87
C PHE A 26 -11.01 -5.47 3.75
N TRP A 27 -11.23 -6.74 4.03
CA TRP A 27 -11.06 -7.78 3.03
C TRP A 27 -12.23 -7.87 2.06
N GLN A 28 -13.46 -7.57 2.50
CA GLN A 28 -14.59 -7.42 1.61
C GLN A 28 -14.32 -6.31 0.58
N MET A 29 -13.85 -5.14 1.02
CA MET A 29 -13.41 -4.05 0.15
C MET A 29 -12.31 -4.51 -0.82
N THR A 30 -11.28 -5.19 -0.32
CA THR A 30 -10.17 -5.70 -1.15
C THR A 30 -10.69 -6.65 -2.24
N TRP A 31 -11.64 -7.53 -1.88
CA TRP A 31 -12.26 -8.47 -2.81
C TRP A 31 -13.15 -7.79 -3.86
N GLU A 32 -14.06 -6.93 -3.42
CA GLU A 32 -15.05 -6.25 -4.26
C GLU A 32 -14.37 -5.29 -5.25
N GLN A 33 -13.28 -4.64 -4.86
CA GLN A 33 -12.50 -3.74 -5.70
C GLN A 33 -11.54 -4.48 -6.64
N GLY A 34 -11.50 -5.82 -6.59
CA GLY A 34 -10.60 -6.63 -7.42
C GLY A 34 -9.12 -6.43 -7.08
N SER A 35 -8.81 -5.87 -5.92
CA SER A 35 -7.44 -5.57 -5.51
C SER A 35 -6.66 -6.86 -5.25
N SER A 36 -5.57 -7.03 -5.99
CA SER A 36 -4.66 -8.19 -5.87
C SER A 36 -3.43 -7.89 -5.00
N MET A 37 -3.29 -6.65 -4.52
CA MET A 37 -2.16 -6.17 -3.73
C MET A 37 -2.58 -5.30 -2.55
N VAL A 38 -1.98 -5.56 -1.40
CA VAL A 38 -2.06 -4.73 -0.18
C VAL A 38 -0.67 -4.25 0.21
N VAL A 39 -0.51 -2.96 0.47
CA VAL A 39 0.75 -2.38 0.94
C VAL A 39 0.57 -1.86 2.37
N MET A 40 1.34 -2.43 3.30
CA MET A 40 1.32 -2.12 4.72
C MET A 40 2.58 -1.35 5.12
N LEU A 41 2.42 -0.09 5.54
CA LEU A 41 3.52 0.82 5.87
C LEU A 41 3.74 0.97 7.38
N THR A 42 3.58 -0.12 8.12
CA THR A 42 3.57 -0.10 9.57
C THR A 42 3.88 -1.48 10.14
N THR A 43 4.42 -1.53 11.35
CA THR A 43 4.63 -2.76 12.10
C THR A 43 3.33 -3.23 12.76
N GLN A 44 3.30 -4.50 13.17
CA GLN A 44 2.18 -5.07 13.94
C GLN A 44 2.09 -4.51 15.36
N VAL A 45 3.17 -3.94 15.89
CA VAL A 45 3.18 -3.25 17.18
C VAL A 45 3.76 -1.87 16.97
N GLU A 46 2.93 -0.85 17.14
CA GLU A 46 3.36 0.55 17.17
C GLU A 46 2.99 1.17 18.50
N ARG A 47 3.97 1.79 19.19
CA ARG A 47 3.74 2.48 20.48
C ARG A 47 3.02 1.60 21.51
N GLY A 48 3.36 0.30 21.56
CA GLY A 48 2.78 -0.68 22.47
C GLY A 48 1.36 -1.14 22.12
N ARG A 49 0.78 -0.70 21.00
CA ARG A 49 -0.53 -1.18 20.52
C ARG A 49 -0.33 -2.27 19.49
N VAL A 50 -0.83 -3.46 19.82
CA VAL A 50 -0.86 -4.61 18.90
C VAL A 50 -1.98 -4.41 17.88
N LYS A 51 -1.63 -4.44 16.60
CA LYS A 51 -2.55 -4.47 15.48
C LYS A 51 -3.04 -5.91 15.27
N PRO A 52 -4.32 -6.11 14.91
CA PRO A 52 -4.83 -7.44 14.68
C PRO A 52 -4.05 -8.14 13.57
N PRO A 53 -3.85 -9.47 13.65
CA PRO A 53 -3.19 -10.23 12.59
C PRO A 53 -3.94 -10.05 11.28
N GLN A 54 -3.26 -9.52 10.28
CA GLN A 54 -3.83 -9.20 8.96
C GLN A 54 -3.76 -10.40 8.03
N LEU A 55 -4.26 -11.54 8.49
CA LEU A 55 -4.43 -12.70 7.63
C LEU A 55 -5.67 -12.49 6.77
N ALA A 56 -5.51 -12.61 5.45
CA ALA A 56 -6.63 -12.67 4.52
C ALA A 56 -7.61 -13.77 4.96
N PHE A 57 -8.92 -13.52 4.79
CA PHE A 57 -9.97 -14.48 5.13
C PHE A 57 -9.58 -15.90 4.70
N GLN A 58 -9.49 -16.80 5.68
CA GLN A 58 -9.26 -18.24 5.48
C GLN A 58 -8.03 -18.58 4.61
N SER A 59 -6.90 -17.88 4.78
CA SER A 59 -5.67 -18.28 4.08
C SER A 59 -5.19 -19.67 4.55
N GLN A 60 -5.34 -20.70 3.72
CA GLN A 60 -4.83 -22.05 3.99
C GLN A 60 -3.33 -22.19 3.70
N LYS A 61 -2.74 -21.25 2.96
CA LYS A 61 -1.32 -21.25 2.61
C LYS A 61 -0.80 -19.82 2.51
N CYS A 62 -0.09 -19.37 3.54
CA CYS A 62 0.71 -18.17 3.50
C CYS A 62 2.15 -18.56 3.15
N LEU A 63 2.66 -18.06 2.03
CA LEU A 63 4.10 -18.10 1.78
C LEU A 63 4.66 -16.75 2.20
N GLU A 64 5.36 -16.74 3.33
CA GLU A 64 6.13 -15.58 3.78
C GLU A 64 7.52 -15.64 3.13
N MET A 65 7.85 -14.61 2.36
CA MET A 65 9.16 -14.42 1.78
C MET A 65 9.71 -13.07 2.24
N SER A 66 10.74 -13.10 3.06
CA SER A 66 11.56 -11.92 3.33
C SER A 66 12.54 -11.74 2.19
N ILE A 67 12.25 -10.80 1.28
CA ILE A 67 13.15 -10.49 0.16
C ILE A 67 14.31 -9.61 0.67
N TRP A 68 14.06 -8.83 1.73
CA TRP A 68 15.02 -7.94 2.39
C TRP A 68 14.76 -7.96 3.90
N LYS A 69 15.77 -7.70 4.74
CA LYS A 69 15.61 -7.66 6.22
C LYS A 69 14.49 -6.73 6.71
N LEU A 70 14.06 -5.80 5.86
CA LEU A 70 13.16 -4.70 6.18
C LEU A 70 11.81 -4.76 5.43
N VAL A 71 11.60 -5.81 4.63
CA VAL A 71 10.41 -5.99 3.80
C VAL A 71 9.90 -7.42 3.89
N HIS A 72 8.64 -7.56 4.29
CA HIS A 72 7.95 -8.85 4.30
C HIS A 72 7.01 -8.92 3.10
N VAL A 73 7.09 -9.99 2.33
CA VAL A 73 6.14 -10.28 1.24
C VAL A 73 5.35 -11.52 1.61
N LEU A 74 4.05 -11.36 1.74
CA LEU A 74 3.11 -12.43 2.05
C LEU A 74 2.25 -12.70 0.82
N ILE A 75 2.28 -13.94 0.33
CA ILE A 75 1.37 -14.39 -0.72
C ILE A 75 0.30 -15.26 -0.07
N SER A 76 -0.96 -14.86 -0.25
CA SER A 76 -2.13 -15.57 0.26
C SER A 76 -3.17 -15.76 -0.83
N HIS A 77 -4.15 -16.62 -0.59
CA HIS A 77 -5.33 -16.74 -1.43
C HIS A 77 -6.53 -16.22 -0.65
N CYS A 78 -7.24 -15.25 -1.20
CA CYS A 78 -8.52 -14.78 -0.67
C CYS A 78 -9.63 -15.64 -1.28
N LEU A 79 -10.55 -16.11 -0.44
CA LEU A 79 -11.77 -16.80 -0.88
C LEU A 79 -12.94 -15.82 -0.86
N GLY A 80 -13.74 -15.85 -1.93
CA GLY A 80 -14.98 -15.06 -1.98
C GLY A 80 -16.02 -15.59 -1.00
N TYR A 81 -16.72 -14.68 -0.30
CA TYR A 81 -17.73 -15.04 0.70
C TYR A 81 -18.91 -15.88 0.14
N GLN A 82 -19.16 -15.79 -1.17
CA GLN A 82 -20.30 -16.43 -1.85
C GLN A 82 -19.93 -17.30 -3.06
N LYS A 83 -18.67 -17.32 -3.48
CA LYS A 83 -18.22 -18.05 -4.67
C LYS A 83 -17.01 -18.89 -4.29
N GLU A 84 -16.93 -20.13 -4.78
CA GLU A 84 -15.72 -20.98 -4.74
C GLU A 84 -14.56 -20.41 -5.60
N GLU A 85 -14.55 -19.09 -5.81
CA GLU A 85 -13.51 -18.37 -6.50
C GLU A 85 -12.41 -18.03 -5.49
N SER A 86 -11.18 -18.39 -5.83
CA SER A 86 -10.00 -17.98 -5.07
C SER A 86 -9.18 -17.01 -5.89
N ARG A 87 -8.70 -15.94 -5.26
CA ARG A 87 -7.84 -14.94 -5.89
C ARG A 87 -6.53 -14.84 -5.14
N GLN A 88 -5.42 -14.86 -5.86
CA GLN A 88 -4.12 -14.62 -5.27
C GLN A 88 -3.99 -13.17 -4.84
N LEU A 89 -3.58 -12.95 -3.59
CA LEU A 89 -3.32 -11.64 -3.00
C LEU A 89 -1.87 -11.56 -2.54
N THR A 90 -1.19 -10.48 -2.90
CA THR A 90 0.16 -10.16 -2.42
C THR A 90 0.11 -9.01 -1.43
N GLN A 91 0.46 -9.27 -0.18
CA GLN A 91 0.71 -8.22 0.80
C GLN A 91 2.22 -7.91 0.85
N ILE A 92 2.58 -6.63 0.81
CA ILE A 92 3.96 -6.16 0.93
C ILE A 92 4.02 -5.22 2.13
N GLN A 93 4.80 -5.58 3.14
CA GLN A 93 4.92 -4.82 4.38
C GLN A 93 6.31 -4.20 4.50
N TYR A 94 6.36 -2.89 4.73
CA TYR A 94 7.57 -2.17 5.11
C TYR A 94 7.65 -2.07 6.63
N ILE A 95 8.68 -2.67 7.24
CA ILE A 95 8.81 -2.77 8.70
C ILE A 95 9.85 -1.82 9.30
N ALA A 96 10.61 -1.10 8.47
CA ALA A 96 11.71 -0.24 8.90
C ALA A 96 11.31 1.21 9.19
N TRP A 97 10.03 1.58 9.02
CA TRP A 97 9.62 2.95 9.32
C TRP A 97 9.61 3.18 10.83
N PRO A 98 10.33 4.20 11.36
CA PRO A 98 10.39 4.45 12.80
C PRO A 98 9.04 4.88 13.40
N ASP A 99 8.86 4.60 14.69
CA ASP A 99 7.67 5.01 15.47
C ASP A 99 7.54 6.55 15.60
N HIS A 100 8.68 7.24 15.52
CA HIS A 100 8.80 8.70 15.56
C HIS A 100 9.59 9.20 14.35
N GLY A 101 9.04 10.22 13.67
CA GLY A 101 9.72 10.87 12.54
C GLY A 101 9.69 10.07 11.23
N VAL A 102 10.76 10.24 10.47
CA VAL A 102 10.99 9.64 9.15
C VAL A 102 12.31 8.86 9.17
N PRO A 103 12.52 7.89 8.27
CA PRO A 103 13.83 7.24 8.13
C PRO A 103 14.95 8.26 7.89
N ASP A 104 16.10 8.07 8.55
CA ASP A 104 17.29 8.94 8.35
C ASP A 104 17.89 8.77 6.94
N ASP A 105 17.80 7.56 6.38
CA ASP A 105 18.20 7.22 5.03
C ASP A 105 17.00 6.73 4.21
N SER A 106 16.89 7.20 2.97
CA SER A 106 15.76 6.89 2.10
C SER A 106 15.95 5.65 1.22
N SER A 107 17.15 5.05 1.18
CA SER A 107 17.52 4.01 0.22
C SER A 107 16.63 2.77 0.37
N ASP A 108 16.45 2.29 1.60
CA ASP A 108 15.60 1.13 1.88
C ASP A 108 14.13 1.38 1.51
N PHE A 109 13.66 2.61 1.71
CA PHE A 109 12.30 2.97 1.32
C PHE A 109 12.17 3.09 -0.20
N LEU A 110 13.19 3.59 -0.89
CA LEU A 110 13.23 3.67 -2.35
C LEU A 110 13.17 2.27 -2.98
N ASP A 111 13.97 1.33 -2.47
CA ASP A 111 13.96 -0.08 -2.90
C ASP A 111 12.59 -0.72 -2.67
N PHE A 112 11.94 -0.39 -1.54
CA PHE A 112 10.58 -0.82 -1.27
C PHE A 112 9.57 -0.24 -2.28
N VAL A 113 9.65 1.04 -2.65
CA VAL A 113 8.79 1.63 -3.69
C VAL A 113 9.02 0.95 -5.04
N CYS A 114 10.27 0.67 -5.40
CA CYS A 114 10.63 -0.07 -6.61
C CYS A 114 10.02 -1.49 -6.61
N LEU A 115 10.02 -2.18 -5.48
CA LEU A 115 9.37 -3.48 -5.34
C LEU A 115 7.86 -3.41 -5.55
N VAL A 116 7.19 -2.43 -4.93
CA VAL A 116 5.74 -2.20 -5.10
C VAL A 116 5.41 -1.97 -6.57
N ARG A 117 6.14 -1.07 -7.24
CA ARG A 117 5.99 -0.78 -8.68
C ARG A 117 6.20 -2.02 -9.55
N LYS A 118 7.26 -2.79 -9.28
CA LYS A 118 7.57 -4.04 -10.00
C LYS A 118 6.44 -5.06 -9.87
N LYS A 119 5.82 -5.16 -8.69
CA LYS A 119 4.69 -6.08 -8.44
C LYS A 119 3.38 -5.56 -9.02
N ARG A 120 3.22 -4.24 -9.17
CA ARG A 120 2.07 -3.59 -9.81
C ARG A 120 2.14 -3.69 -11.33
N ALA A 121 3.32 -3.75 -11.94
CA ALA A 121 3.47 -3.69 -13.39
C ALA A 121 2.48 -4.60 -14.16
N GLY A 122 1.75 -4.00 -15.12
CA GLY A 122 0.74 -4.69 -15.92
C GLY A 122 -0.63 -4.88 -15.24
N ARG A 123 -0.87 -4.25 -14.08
CA ARG A 123 -2.12 -4.31 -13.33
C ARG A 123 -2.81 -2.95 -13.33
N GLU A 124 -4.11 -2.95 -13.59
CA GLU A 124 -4.94 -1.74 -13.62
C GLU A 124 -5.82 -1.61 -12.37
N GLU A 125 -5.97 -2.69 -11.59
CA GLU A 125 -6.75 -2.69 -10.36
C GLU A 125 -6.16 -1.76 -9.28
N PRO A 126 -6.99 -1.19 -8.39
CA PRO A 126 -6.50 -0.37 -7.30
C PRO A 126 -5.62 -1.17 -6.33
N VAL A 127 -4.49 -0.58 -5.94
CA VAL A 127 -3.66 -1.11 -4.86
C VAL A 127 -4.16 -0.56 -3.53
N VAL A 128 -4.46 -1.45 -2.59
CA VAL A 128 -4.85 -1.04 -1.23
C VAL A 128 -3.58 -0.63 -0.48
N VAL A 129 -3.54 0.59 0.04
CA VAL A 129 -2.39 1.11 0.79
C VAL A 129 -2.87 1.61 2.15
N HIS A 130 -2.24 1.13 3.22
CA HIS A 130 -2.55 1.60 4.56
C HIS A 130 -1.30 1.74 5.43
N CYS A 131 -1.45 2.53 6.48
CA CYS A 131 -0.51 2.60 7.59
C CYS A 131 -1.29 2.41 8.90
N SER A 132 -1.28 3.41 9.79
CA SER A 132 -2.19 3.50 10.92
C SER A 132 -3.49 4.22 10.52
N ALA A 133 -3.44 5.53 10.29
CA ALA A 133 -4.61 6.33 9.87
C ALA A 133 -4.81 6.41 8.34
N GLY A 134 -3.85 5.91 7.56
CA GLY A 134 -3.94 5.92 6.09
C GLY A 134 -3.71 7.29 5.45
N ILE A 135 -2.93 8.18 6.07
CA ILE A 135 -2.71 9.55 5.56
C ILE A 135 -1.23 9.96 5.48
N GLY A 136 -0.41 9.64 6.50
CA GLY A 136 1.00 10.03 6.56
C GLY A 136 1.87 9.19 5.61
N ARG A 137 2.37 8.05 6.10
CA ARG A 137 3.22 7.13 5.31
C ARG A 137 2.56 6.68 4.00
N THR A 138 1.24 6.44 4.04
CA THR A 138 0.42 6.14 2.85
C THR A 138 0.57 7.22 1.78
N GLY A 139 0.47 8.51 2.16
CA GLY A 139 0.68 9.61 1.22
C GLY A 139 2.11 9.70 0.70
N VAL A 140 3.12 9.37 1.53
CA VAL A 140 4.52 9.32 1.08
C VAL A 140 4.72 8.26 0.00
N LEU A 141 4.21 7.03 0.19
CA LEU A 141 4.31 5.98 -0.84
C LEU A 141 3.68 6.42 -2.17
N ILE A 142 2.44 6.92 -2.12
CA ILE A 142 1.70 7.35 -3.32
C ILE A 142 2.43 8.50 -4.02
N THR A 143 3.00 9.43 -3.25
CA THR A 143 3.80 10.55 -3.80
C THR A 143 5.05 10.05 -4.49
N MET A 144 5.80 9.15 -3.86
CA MET A 144 7.03 8.60 -4.44
C MET A 144 6.75 7.82 -5.73
N GLU A 145 5.73 6.97 -5.74
CA GLU A 145 5.35 6.24 -6.95
C GLU A 145 4.89 7.18 -8.08
N THR A 146 4.12 8.22 -7.74
CA THR A 146 3.69 9.26 -8.71
C THR A 146 4.90 10.02 -9.26
N ALA A 147 5.80 10.49 -8.39
CA ALA A 147 6.99 11.24 -8.79
C ALA A 147 7.92 10.42 -9.71
N MET A 148 8.11 9.13 -9.42
CA MET A 148 8.88 8.24 -10.29
C MET A 148 8.27 8.12 -11.69
N CYS A 149 6.95 7.95 -11.80
CA CYS A 149 6.28 7.92 -13.11
C CYS A 149 6.42 9.26 -13.86
N LEU A 150 6.30 10.39 -13.16
CA LEU A 150 6.51 11.71 -13.76
C LEU A 150 7.93 11.85 -14.33
N ILE A 151 8.95 11.42 -13.57
CA ILE A 151 10.35 11.43 -14.01
C ILE A 151 10.55 10.57 -15.26
N GLU A 152 10.03 9.34 -15.25
CA GLU A 152 10.12 8.40 -16.39
C GLU A 152 9.40 8.93 -17.64
N CYS A 153 8.35 9.73 -17.48
CA CYS A 153 7.63 10.38 -18.58
C CYS A 153 8.16 11.79 -18.93
N ASN A 154 9.36 12.16 -18.44
CA ASN A 154 9.97 13.48 -18.63
C ASN A 154 9.04 14.65 -18.25
N GLN A 155 8.17 14.44 -17.26
CA GLN A 155 7.28 15.45 -16.71
C GLN A 155 7.92 16.16 -15.51
N PRO A 156 7.60 17.44 -15.27
CA PRO A 156 8.05 18.12 -14.07
C PRO A 156 7.44 17.51 -12.81
N VAL A 157 8.22 17.45 -11.73
CA VAL A 157 7.77 16.94 -10.43
C VAL A 157 7.56 18.10 -9.48
N TYR A 158 6.31 18.35 -9.12
CA TYR A 158 5.92 19.32 -8.11
C TYR A 158 5.27 18.61 -6.93
N PRO A 159 6.01 18.28 -5.85
CA PRO A 159 5.47 17.54 -4.71
C PRO A 159 4.24 18.17 -4.09
N LEU A 160 4.18 19.51 -4.04
CA LEU A 160 3.02 20.24 -3.52
C LEU A 160 1.75 19.95 -4.32
N ASP A 161 1.84 19.85 -5.64
CA ASP A 161 0.68 19.60 -6.50
C ASP A 161 0.23 18.14 -6.47
N ILE A 162 1.19 17.21 -6.31
CA ILE A 162 0.88 15.79 -6.04
C ILE A 162 0.09 15.68 -4.72
N VAL A 163 0.56 16.36 -3.66
CA VAL A 163 -0.12 16.36 -2.35
C VAL A 163 -1.49 17.03 -2.41
N ARG A 164 -1.63 18.15 -3.13
CA ARG A 164 -2.93 18.81 -3.35
C ARG A 164 -3.93 17.86 -4.00
N THR A 165 -3.55 17.23 -5.11
CA THR A 165 -4.38 16.23 -5.81
C THR A 165 -4.80 15.08 -4.89
N MET A 166 -3.91 14.59 -4.03
CA MET A 166 -4.26 13.57 -3.04
C MET A 166 -5.21 14.10 -1.96
N ARG A 167 -5.04 15.35 -1.51
CA ARG A 167 -5.87 15.98 -0.48
C ARG A 167 -7.29 16.28 -0.94
N ASP A 168 -7.51 16.44 -2.25
CA ASP A 168 -8.85 16.54 -2.84
C ASP A 168 -9.62 15.21 -2.80
N GLN A 169 -8.92 14.08 -2.67
CA GLN A 169 -9.52 12.73 -2.63
C GLN A 169 -9.56 12.13 -1.22
N ARG A 170 -8.58 12.46 -0.37
CA ARG A 170 -8.53 12.06 1.04
C ARG A 170 -7.89 13.16 1.86
N ALA A 171 -8.61 13.67 2.86
CA ALA A 171 -8.11 14.75 3.70
C ALA A 171 -6.76 14.38 4.36
N MET A 172 -5.90 15.38 4.54
CA MET A 172 -4.65 15.30 5.32
C MET A 172 -3.58 14.33 4.78
N MET A 173 -3.65 13.92 3.51
CA MET A 173 -2.57 13.15 2.87
C MET A 173 -1.23 13.88 3.00
N ILE A 174 -0.23 13.15 3.48
CA ILE A 174 1.01 13.67 4.10
C ILE A 174 0.70 14.58 5.30
N GLN A 175 0.86 14.01 6.50
CA GLN A 175 0.38 14.63 7.76
C GLN A 175 1.37 15.63 8.38
N THR A 176 2.67 15.38 8.27
CA THR A 176 3.76 16.13 8.90
C THR A 176 4.87 16.38 7.91
#